data_AF-A0A106QB92-F1
#
_entry.id   AF-A0A106QB92-F1
#
_cell.length_a   1.000
_cell.length_b   1.000
_cell.length_c   1.000
_cell.angle_alpha   90.00
_cell.angle_beta   90.00
_cell.angle_gamma   90.00
#
_symmetry.space_group_name_H-M   'P 1'
#
loop_
_entity.id
_entity.type
_entity.pdbx_description
1 polymer ?
#
loop_
_entity_poly.entity_id
_entity_poly.type
_entity_poly.pdbx_seq_one_letter_code
_entity_poly.pdbx_strand_id
1 'polypeptide(L)'
;MTTLNLAIPHEKRPFDGPDVLVYYDGPQLFWLPYEGRRLLAVALPTEAGRCPFLVVELTEDQAQAVEGNRITMRAACLAAQAKWVMPDYGAENLVFVPLDAIPEAWLPGDVLLRLEGGTA
;
A
#
# COMPACT_ATOMS: atom_id res chain seq x y z
N MET A 1 -15.57 -6.82 -8.66
CA MET A 1 -14.26 -6.21 -8.94
C MET A 1 -13.56 -6.98 -10.04
N THR A 2 -12.72 -6.32 -10.84
CA THR A 2 -11.92 -6.95 -11.90
C THR A 2 -10.44 -6.93 -11.54
N THR A 3 -9.69 -7.94 -12.00
CA THR A 3 -8.23 -7.94 -11.98
C THR A 3 -7.69 -6.73 -12.74
N LEU A 4 -6.72 -6.05 -12.15
CA LEU A 4 -5.99 -4.97 -12.81
C LEU A 4 -4.59 -5.46 -13.15
N ASN A 5 -4.17 -5.27 -14.39
CA ASN A 5 -2.79 -5.53 -14.81
C ASN A 5 -2.15 -4.18 -15.07
N LEU A 6 -1.17 -3.82 -14.24
CA LEU A 6 -0.49 -2.55 -14.33
C LEU A 6 0.94 -2.76 -14.84
N ALA A 7 1.24 -2.15 -15.98
CA ALA A 7 2.60 -2.03 -16.49
C ALA A 7 3.25 -0.81 -15.83
N ILE A 8 3.79 -0.98 -14.62
CA ILE A 8 4.65 0.02 -13.99
C ILE A 8 6.10 -0.39 -14.26
N PRO A 9 6.88 0.35 -15.06
CA PRO A 9 8.29 0.03 -15.31
C PRO A 9 9.09 -0.06 -14.01
N HIS A 10 10.05 -0.98 -13.94
CA HIS A 10 10.84 -1.21 -12.72
C HIS A 10 11.51 0.08 -12.21
N GLU A 11 12.04 0.92 -13.10
CA GLU A 11 12.69 2.18 -12.75
C GLU A 11 11.76 3.26 -12.17
N LYS A 12 10.44 3.08 -12.29
CA LYS A 12 9.42 3.98 -11.73
C LYS A 12 8.78 3.43 -10.45
N ARG A 13 9.19 2.24 -10.02
CA ARG A 13 8.65 1.61 -8.82
C ARG A 13 9.40 2.15 -7.60
N PRO A 14 8.67 2.51 -6.53
CA PRO A 14 9.32 2.92 -5.28
C PRO A 14 10.06 1.72 -4.65
N PHE A 15 11.39 1.79 -4.63
CA PHE A 15 12.25 0.84 -3.92
C PHE A 15 12.91 1.51 -2.70
N ASP A 16 13.18 2.81 -2.80
CA ASP A 16 13.66 3.72 -1.77
C ASP A 16 13.17 5.16 -2.08
N GLY A 17 13.43 6.11 -1.18
CA GLY A 17 13.12 7.54 -1.41
C GLY A 17 11.76 8.02 -0.87
N PRO A 18 11.31 9.24 -1.24
CA PRO A 18 10.19 9.94 -0.61
C PRO A 18 8.82 9.28 -0.81
N ASP A 19 8.70 8.45 -1.85
CA ASP A 19 7.48 7.68 -2.14
C ASP A 19 7.40 6.39 -1.30
N VAL A 20 8.51 5.99 -0.67
CA VAL A 20 8.57 4.90 0.32
C VAL A 20 8.39 5.47 1.71
N LEU A 21 7.32 5.04 2.36
CA LEU A 21 6.95 5.47 3.69
C LEU A 21 7.37 4.36 4.67
N VAL A 22 8.46 4.58 5.41
CA VAL A 22 8.96 3.59 6.39
C VAL A 22 8.38 3.90 7.76
N TYR A 23 7.61 2.98 8.33
CA TYR A 23 7.06 3.11 9.68
C TYR A 23 7.61 2.04 10.63
N TYR A 24 8.70 2.37 11.35
CA TYR A 24 9.34 1.50 12.36
C TYR A 24 9.68 0.09 11.81
N ASP A 25 10.08 -0.88 12.65
CA ASP A 25 10.41 -2.28 12.26
C ASP A 25 9.22 -3.09 11.64
N GLY A 26 8.21 -2.41 11.07
CA GLY A 26 7.00 -2.97 10.48
C GLY A 26 7.07 -3.17 8.95
N PRO A 27 5.92 -3.41 8.31
CA PRO A 27 5.85 -3.68 6.87
C PRO A 27 6.19 -2.43 6.03
N GLN A 28 6.87 -2.64 4.89
CA GLN A 28 7.16 -1.60 3.91
C GLN A 28 5.86 -1.02 3.30
N LEU A 29 5.76 0.30 3.21
CA LEU A 29 4.60 1.02 2.67
C LEU A 29 5.05 1.98 1.56
N PHE A 30 4.27 2.11 0.49
CA PHE A 30 4.53 3.12 -0.54
C PHE A 30 3.30 3.42 -1.40
N TRP A 31 3.32 4.59 -2.03
CA TRP A 31 2.33 4.97 -3.04
C TRP A 31 2.75 4.46 -4.42
N LEU A 32 1.87 3.74 -5.10
CA LEU A 32 2.09 3.28 -6.47
C LEU A 32 1.74 4.39 -7.47
N PRO A 33 2.66 4.78 -8.37
CA PRO A 33 2.40 5.85 -9.33
C PRO A 33 1.55 5.34 -10.49
N TYR A 34 0.23 5.55 -10.43
CA TYR A 34 -0.70 5.09 -11.45
C TYR A 34 -1.81 6.11 -11.77
N GLU A 35 -1.70 6.80 -12.91
CA GLU A 35 -2.76 7.61 -13.55
C GLU A 35 -3.56 8.53 -12.60
N GLY A 36 -2.92 9.12 -11.59
CA GLY A 36 -3.56 10.01 -10.62
C GLY A 36 -4.41 9.30 -9.55
N ARG A 37 -4.36 7.96 -9.49
CA ARG A 37 -5.02 7.15 -8.46
C ARG A 37 -4.14 7.07 -7.21
N ARG A 38 -4.78 7.10 -6.04
CA ARG A 38 -4.12 6.97 -4.73
C ARG A 38 -4.07 5.51 -4.32
N LEU A 39 -3.10 4.79 -4.89
CA LEU A 39 -2.90 3.36 -4.63
C LEU A 39 -1.82 3.16 -3.57
N LEU A 40 -2.23 2.72 -2.39
CA LEU A 40 -1.32 2.47 -1.26
C LEU A 40 -0.98 0.98 -1.21
N ALA A 41 0.31 0.65 -1.29
CA ALA A 41 0.81 -0.71 -1.12
C ALA A 41 1.35 -0.90 0.30
N VAL A 42 0.98 -2.01 0.93
CA VAL A 42 1.43 -2.43 2.26
C VAL A 42 2.03 -3.82 2.16
N ALA A 43 3.29 -3.98 2.53
CA ALA A 43 3.94 -5.28 2.54
C ALA A 43 3.20 -6.22 3.49
N LEU A 44 2.95 -7.44 3.01
CA LEU A 44 2.37 -8.49 3.84
C LEU A 44 3.49 -9.35 4.44
N PRO A 45 3.20 -10.08 5.54
CA PRO A 45 4.13 -11.05 6.10
C PRO A 45 4.62 -12.03 5.01
N THR A 46 5.87 -12.48 5.11
CA THR A 46 6.48 -13.45 4.18
C THR A 46 5.69 -14.76 4.05
N GLU A 47 4.85 -15.08 5.04
CA GLU A 47 3.92 -16.21 5.02
C GLU A 47 2.87 -16.12 3.91
N ALA A 48 2.61 -14.92 3.35
CA ALA A 48 1.66 -14.71 2.27
C ALA A 48 2.25 -14.94 0.85
N GLY A 49 3.57 -15.19 0.71
CA GLY A 49 4.23 -15.41 -0.59
C GLY A 49 5.61 -14.75 -0.74
N ARG A 50 6.11 -14.63 -1.98
CA ARG A 50 7.35 -13.90 -2.30
C ARG A 50 7.08 -12.39 -2.37
N CYS A 51 7.28 -11.69 -1.25
CA CYS A 51 7.08 -10.24 -1.14
C CYS A 51 5.70 -9.76 -1.63
N PRO A 52 4.59 -10.32 -1.12
CA PRO A 52 3.26 -9.89 -1.50
C PRO A 52 2.90 -8.57 -0.82
N PHE A 53 2.08 -7.77 -1.50
CA PHE A 53 1.57 -6.51 -0.98
C PHE A 53 0.05 -6.51 -1.02
N LEU A 54 -0.57 -5.99 0.05
CA LEU A 54 -1.94 -5.51 0.01
C LEU A 54 -1.93 -4.15 -0.67
N VAL A 55 -2.69 -4.00 -1.74
CA VAL A 55 -2.87 -2.73 -2.43
C VAL A 55 -4.30 -2.24 -2.20
N VAL A 56 -4.43 -1.03 -1.69
CA VAL A 56 -5.72 -0.38 -1.49
C VAL A 56 -5.80 0.91 -2.26
N GLU A 57 -6.96 1.18 -2.85
CA GLU A 57 -7.25 2.48 -3.45
C GLU A 57 -7.99 3.35 -2.44
N LEU A 58 -7.38 4.49 -2.13
CA LEU A 58 -7.94 5.51 -1.28
C LEU A 58 -8.52 6.64 -2.13
N THR A 59 -9.48 7.37 -1.56
CA THR A 59 -9.84 8.69 -2.10
C THR A 59 -8.74 9.71 -1.77
N GLU A 60 -8.76 10.87 -2.44
CA GLU A 60 -7.82 11.95 -2.14
C GLU A 60 -7.89 12.38 -0.66
N ASP A 61 -9.10 12.54 -0.12
CA ASP A 61 -9.31 12.89 1.29
C ASP A 61 -8.75 11.83 2.26
N GLN A 62 -8.92 10.55 1.92
CA GLN A 62 -8.36 9.44 2.72
C GLN A 62 -6.83 9.43 2.65
N ALA A 63 -6.25 9.64 1.47
CA ALA A 63 -4.79 9.72 1.30
C ALA A 63 -4.21 10.89 2.12
N GLN A 64 -4.81 12.07 2.04
CA GLN A 64 -4.43 13.23 2.85
C GLN A 64 -4.65 13.00 4.35
N ALA A 65 -5.61 12.17 4.74
CA ALA A 65 -5.82 11.80 6.13
C ALA A 65 -4.73 10.85 6.65
N VAL A 66 -4.28 9.90 5.82
CA VAL A 66 -3.14 9.02 6.11
C VAL A 66 -1.85 9.85 6.24
N GLU A 67 -1.53 10.67 5.23
CA GLU A 67 -0.33 11.51 5.22
C GLU A 67 -0.31 12.52 6.37
N GLY A 68 -1.49 13.07 6.72
CA GLY A 68 -1.66 13.99 7.83
C GLY A 68 -1.82 13.34 9.21
N ASN A 69 -1.64 12.02 9.35
CA ASN A 69 -1.78 11.30 10.62
C ASN A 69 -3.13 11.45 11.33
N ARG A 70 -4.20 11.60 10.55
CA ARG A 70 -5.57 11.76 11.06
C ARG A 70 -6.34 10.45 11.18
N ILE A 71 -5.89 9.39 10.51
CA ILE A 71 -6.48 8.05 10.57
C ILE A 71 -5.39 6.98 10.69
N THR A 72 -5.73 5.83 11.27
CA THR A 72 -4.82 4.69 11.35
C THR A 72 -4.71 3.97 10.00
N MET A 73 -3.60 3.27 9.79
CA MET A 73 -3.38 2.42 8.61
C MET A 73 -4.45 1.34 8.49
N ARG A 74 -4.85 0.77 9.63
CA ARG A 74 -5.95 -0.20 9.70
C ARG A 74 -7.26 0.41 9.21
N ALA A 75 -7.62 1.60 9.71
CA ALA A 75 -8.82 2.31 9.30
C ALA A 75 -8.81 2.65 7.80
N ALA A 76 -7.66 3.10 7.27
CA ALA A 76 -7.49 3.39 5.86
C ALA A 76 -7.71 2.14 4.98
N CYS A 77 -7.11 1.01 5.35
CA CYS A 77 -7.28 -0.24 4.61
C CYS A 77 -8.73 -0.74 4.62
N LEU A 78 -9.41 -0.66 5.77
CA LEU A 78 -10.81 -1.08 5.89
C LEU A 78 -11.75 -0.18 5.08
N ALA A 79 -11.54 1.14 5.14
CA ALA A 79 -12.35 2.15 4.47
C ALA A 79 -12.08 2.27 2.95
N ALA A 80 -11.04 1.62 2.44
CA ALA A 80 -10.69 1.66 1.02
C ALA A 80 -11.83 1.12 0.14
N GLN A 81 -12.13 1.86 -0.93
CA GLN A 81 -13.18 1.49 -1.89
C GLN A 81 -12.79 0.26 -2.71
N ALA A 82 -11.49 0.06 -2.92
CA ALA A 82 -11.00 -1.05 -3.69
C ALA A 82 -9.69 -1.62 -3.13
N LYS A 83 -9.55 -2.94 -3.27
CA LYS A 83 -8.59 -3.75 -2.51
C LYS A 83 -8.10 -4.89 -3.41
N TRP A 84 -6.79 -5.10 -3.44
CA TRP A 84 -6.13 -6.14 -4.22
C TRP A 84 -4.95 -6.74 -3.47
N VAL A 85 -4.55 -7.94 -3.88
CA VAL A 85 -3.22 -8.48 -3.60
C VAL A 85 -2.35 -8.29 -4.84
N MET A 86 -1.16 -7.75 -4.64
CA MET A 86 -0.06 -7.80 -5.59
C MET A 86 0.89 -8.91 -5.13
N PRO A 87 0.88 -10.09 -5.77
CA PRO A 87 1.59 -11.27 -5.27
C PRO A 87 3.10 -11.23 -5.53
N ASP A 88 3.53 -10.46 -6.52
CA ASP A 88 4.92 -10.34 -6.93
C ASP A 88 5.23 -8.91 -7.36
N TYR A 89 5.87 -8.15 -6.47
CA TYR A 89 6.34 -6.79 -6.79
C TYR A 89 7.56 -6.78 -7.72
N GLY A 90 8.26 -7.90 -7.86
CA GLY A 90 9.41 -8.08 -8.75
C GLY A 90 9.02 -8.50 -10.17
N ALA A 91 7.75 -8.75 -10.46
CA ALA A 91 7.29 -9.16 -11.79
C ALA A 91 7.46 -8.03 -12.81
N GLU A 92 7.73 -8.38 -14.07
CA GLU A 92 7.81 -7.41 -15.18
C GLU A 92 6.52 -6.58 -15.29
N ASN A 93 5.37 -7.23 -15.13
CA ASN A 93 4.06 -6.60 -15.04
C ASN A 93 3.46 -6.86 -13.66
N LEU A 94 3.00 -5.80 -13.00
CA LEU A 94 2.35 -5.93 -11.70
C LEU A 94 0.90 -6.38 -11.89
N VAL A 95 0.55 -7.52 -11.29
CA VAL A 95 -0.78 -8.11 -11.37
C VAL A 95 -1.50 -7.89 -10.06
N PHE A 96 -2.65 -7.21 -10.10
CA PHE A 96 -3.46 -6.91 -8.91
C PHE A 96 -4.71 -7.79 -8.93
N VAL A 97 -4.70 -8.78 -8.05
CA VAL A 97 -5.79 -9.75 -7.89
C VAL A 97 -6.81 -9.17 -6.91
N PRO A 98 -8.08 -8.98 -7.28
CA PRO A 98 -9.06 -8.31 -6.44
C PRO A 98 -9.36 -9.13 -5.18
N LEU A 99 -9.63 -8.42 -4.08
CA LEU A 99 -10.06 -9.00 -2.81
C LEU A 99 -11.48 -8.54 -2.48
N ASP A 100 -12.35 -9.49 -2.15
CA ASP A 100 -13.69 -9.17 -1.62
C ASP A 100 -13.61 -8.67 -0.17
N ALA A 101 -12.68 -9.22 0.63
CA ALA A 101 -12.39 -8.81 1.99
C ALA A 101 -10.89 -8.96 2.29
N ILE A 102 -10.38 -8.10 3.17
CA ILE A 102 -9.00 -8.21 3.66
C ILE A 102 -9.00 -9.20 4.82
N PRO A 103 -8.19 -10.28 4.77
CA PRO A 103 -7.98 -11.16 5.91
C PRO A 103 -7.49 -10.37 7.13
N GLU A 104 -8.03 -10.67 8.31
CA GLU A 104 -7.68 -9.98 9.56
C GLU A 104 -6.17 -10.02 9.84
N ALA A 105 -5.52 -11.16 9.55
CA ALA A 105 -4.07 -11.35 9.72
C ALA A 105 -3.21 -10.49 8.78
N TRP A 106 -3.80 -9.89 7.74
CA TRP A 106 -3.11 -9.02 6.78
C TRP A 106 -3.29 -7.55 7.09
N LEU A 107 -4.25 -7.21 7.96
CA LEU A 107 -4.48 -5.83 8.31
C LEU A 107 -3.29 -5.30 9.12
N PRO A 108 -2.81 -4.09 8.80
CA PRO A 108 -1.88 -3.42 9.69
C PRO A 108 -2.55 -3.19 11.06
N GLY A 109 -1.73 -2.99 12.09
CA GLY A 109 -2.22 -2.59 13.40
C GLY A 109 -2.86 -1.19 13.38
N ASP A 110 -3.47 -0.81 14.50
CA ASP A 110 -3.98 0.56 14.71
C ASP A 110 -2.84 1.55 14.95
N VAL A 111 -2.10 1.84 13.88
CA VAL A 111 -0.93 2.71 13.88
C VAL A 111 -1.12 3.88 12.93
N LEU A 112 -0.58 5.04 13.30
CA LEU A 112 -0.49 6.23 12.44
C LEU A 112 0.77 6.15 11.55
N LEU A 113 0.85 6.97 10.51
CA LEU A 113 2.01 7.08 9.63
C LEU A 113 3.08 8.04 10.21
N ARG A 114 4.09 7.55 10.93
CA ARG A 114 5.31 8.35 11.18
C ARG A 114 6.09 8.51 9.88
N LEU A 115 6.08 9.73 9.36
CA LEU A 115 7.07 10.19 8.41
C LEU A 115 8.38 10.41 9.18
N GLU A 116 9.38 9.54 9.02
CA GLU A 116 10.73 9.90 9.48
C GLU A 116 11.24 11.06 8.61
N GLY A 117 11.42 12.23 9.23
CA GLY A 117 11.81 13.46 8.52
C GLY A 117 11.26 14.78 9.06
N GLY A 118 10.53 14.78 10.18
CA GLY A 118 10.22 16.00 10.93
C GLY A 118 11.23 16.21 12.05
N THR A 119 12.31 16.96 11.81
CA THR A 119 13.01 17.60 12.92
C THR A 119 12.02 18.52 13.63
N ALA A 120 11.90 18.33 14.94
CA ALA A 120 11.31 19.30 15.86
C ALA A 120 11.98 20.68 15.75
#